data_AF-A0A355AVE0-F1
#
_entry.id   AF-A0A355AVE0-F1
#
_cell.length_a   1.000
_cell.length_b   1.000
_cell.length_c   1.000
_cell.angle_alpha   90.00
_cell.angle_beta   90.00
_cell.angle_gamma   90.00
#
_symmetry.space_group_name_H-M   'P 1'
#
loop_
_entity.id
_entity.type
_entity.pdbx_description
1 polymer ?
#
loop_
_entity_poly.entity_id
_entity_poly.type
_entity_poly.pdbx_seq_one_letter_code
_entity_poly.pdbx_strand_id
1 'polypeptide(L)'
;MCDTELTRQRFWLGSAAALMSAVSFSSNVALSKLAYDFGTNLHALNLIRASVFLGCLIVAVWLSGSQVSIKRAEIYRCLILGVLLCAEMYLLLASILFIPVALAILVFYTYPIMIALWTWRSGQSDFSYFGLGVIALAFMGLIIALTGSDSLLAGWDVRYGIALALIAAICLAALLLLSERVLERLPAKIMMLYMLLSVTAVVGFVSLFIVELTWPTSPVGWLALCGSVVLYVTATLLLFKAVDLVGSLQTAIIDNTAPVWAMILGVIVLGQWLTAQQVMGASVTVVAVMLLQWIARPKTSVGAAD
;
A
#
# COMPACT_ATOMS: atom_id res chain seq x y z
N MET A 1 -23.52 27.01 9.14
CA MET A 1 -23.86 25.86 10.01
C MET A 1 -23.97 24.56 9.21
N CYS A 2 -24.78 24.52 8.13
CA CYS A 2 -24.87 23.35 7.22
C CYS A 2 -23.52 22.99 6.56
N ASP A 3 -22.76 23.98 6.07
CA ASP A 3 -21.43 23.74 5.47
C ASP A 3 -20.40 23.17 6.44
N THR A 4 -20.50 23.53 7.72
CA THR A 4 -19.58 23.07 8.77
C THR A 4 -19.85 21.61 9.14
N GLU A 5 -21.11 21.19 9.17
CA GLU A 5 -21.50 19.79 9.41
C GLU A 5 -21.16 18.89 8.22
N LEU A 6 -21.40 19.35 6.99
CA LEU A 6 -21.02 18.63 5.76
C LEU A 6 -19.50 18.43 5.68
N THR A 7 -18.72 19.45 6.02
CA THR A 7 -17.24 19.37 6.04
C THR A 7 -16.75 18.40 7.12
N ARG A 8 -17.36 18.43 8.31
CA ARG A 8 -17.05 17.50 9.41
C ARG A 8 -17.42 16.06 9.05
N GLN A 9 -18.58 15.84 8.44
CA GLN A 9 -19.04 14.53 8.01
C GLN A 9 -18.13 13.93 6.93
N ARG A 10 -17.72 14.72 5.92
CA ARG A 10 -16.74 14.28 4.91
C ARG A 10 -15.41 13.89 5.54
N PHE A 11 -14.94 14.66 6.52
CA PHE A 11 -13.71 14.34 7.24
C PHE A 11 -13.79 13.00 7.98
N TRP A 12 -14.88 12.75 8.71
CA TRP A 12 -15.09 11.48 9.42
C TRP A 12 -15.22 10.31 8.46
N LEU A 13 -15.97 10.47 7.37
CA LEU A 13 -16.12 9.43 6.35
C LEU A 13 -14.81 9.09 5.66
N GLY A 14 -14.01 10.09 5.28
CA GLY A 14 -12.70 9.86 4.68
C GLY A 14 -11.71 9.22 5.64
N SER A 15 -11.75 9.64 6.91
CA SER A 15 -10.92 9.02 7.96
C SER A 15 -11.30 7.56 8.22
N ALA A 16 -12.60 7.26 8.27
CA ALA A 16 -13.09 5.90 8.39
C ALA A 16 -12.71 5.05 7.16
N ALA A 17 -12.83 5.61 5.95
CA ALA A 17 -12.39 4.94 4.72
C ALA A 17 -10.90 4.61 4.73
N ALA A 18 -10.04 5.54 5.19
CA ALA A 18 -8.61 5.31 5.31
C ALA A 18 -8.31 4.21 6.34
N LEU A 19 -8.97 4.21 7.50
CA LEU A 19 -8.77 3.19 8.52
C LEU A 19 -9.23 1.81 8.03
N MET A 20 -10.40 1.72 7.41
CA MET A 20 -10.90 0.47 6.83
C MET A 20 -10.01 -0.01 5.68
N SER A 21 -9.43 0.91 4.91
CA SER A 21 -8.42 0.58 3.90
C SER A 21 -7.19 -0.06 4.54
N ALA A 22 -6.61 0.56 5.57
CA ALA A 22 -5.46 0.02 6.29
C ALA A 22 -5.71 -1.37 6.88
N VAL A 23 -6.87 -1.57 7.53
CA VAL A 23 -7.28 -2.86 8.08
C VAL A 23 -7.43 -3.90 6.96
N SER A 24 -8.11 -3.54 5.88
CA SER A 24 -8.33 -4.43 4.72
C SER A 24 -7.00 -4.75 4.03
N PHE A 25 -6.08 -3.79 3.95
CA PHE A 25 -4.77 -3.97 3.37
C PHE A 25 -3.97 -4.98 4.20
N SER A 26 -3.82 -4.76 5.51
CA SER A 26 -3.09 -5.70 6.36
C SER A 26 -3.75 -7.08 6.39
N SER A 27 -5.08 -7.14 6.39
CA SER A 27 -5.83 -8.41 6.32
C SER A 27 -5.62 -9.15 5.00
N ASN A 28 -5.56 -8.44 3.87
CA ASN A 28 -5.30 -9.09 2.58
C ASN A 28 -3.93 -9.75 2.55
N VAL A 29 -2.89 -9.10 3.09
CA VAL A 29 -1.53 -9.65 3.08
C VAL A 29 -1.42 -10.84 4.03
N ALA A 30 -2.06 -10.77 5.20
CA ALA A 30 -2.13 -11.91 6.12
C ALA A 30 -2.83 -13.12 5.48
N LEU A 31 -3.98 -12.91 4.82
CA LEU A 31 -4.68 -13.98 4.10
C LEU A 31 -3.92 -14.48 2.88
N SER A 32 -3.14 -13.65 2.18
CA SER A 32 -2.23 -14.13 1.13
C SER A 32 -1.24 -15.12 1.69
N LYS A 33 -0.63 -14.80 2.83
CA LYS A 33 0.34 -15.70 3.45
C LYS A 33 -0.30 -17.02 3.84
N LEU A 34 -1.52 -16.96 4.41
CA LEU A 34 -2.29 -18.16 4.73
C LEU A 34 -2.60 -18.98 3.47
N ALA A 35 -2.98 -18.34 2.35
CA ALA A 35 -3.20 -19.02 1.08
C ALA A 35 -1.93 -19.69 0.55
N TYR A 36 -0.75 -19.08 0.76
CA TYR A 36 0.54 -19.69 0.44
C TYR A 36 0.82 -20.94 1.28
N ASP A 37 0.50 -20.89 2.56
CA ASP A 37 0.67 -22.04 3.47
C ASP A 37 -0.24 -23.23 3.09
N PHE A 38 -1.32 -22.97 2.35
CA PHE A 38 -2.20 -24.00 1.78
C PHE A 38 -1.89 -24.35 0.30
N GLY A 39 -0.72 -23.95 -0.22
CA GLY A 39 -0.20 -24.40 -1.52
C GLY A 39 -0.43 -23.45 -2.71
N THR A 40 -1.08 -22.31 -2.49
CA THR A 40 -1.20 -21.28 -3.55
C THR A 40 0.15 -20.65 -3.80
N ASN A 41 0.55 -20.41 -5.05
CA ASN A 41 1.75 -19.62 -5.32
C ASN A 41 1.45 -18.14 -5.54
N LEU A 42 2.52 -17.33 -5.46
CA LEU A 42 2.50 -15.88 -5.68
C LEU A 42 1.86 -15.49 -7.03
N HIS A 43 2.13 -16.26 -8.08
CA HIS A 43 1.67 -15.96 -9.43
C HIS A 43 0.16 -16.18 -9.58
N ALA A 44 -0.37 -17.30 -9.10
CA ALA A 44 -1.78 -17.64 -9.12
C ALA A 44 -2.62 -16.63 -8.34
N LEU A 45 -2.14 -16.25 -7.15
CA LEU A 45 -2.81 -15.27 -6.30
C LEU A 45 -2.84 -13.88 -6.97
N ASN A 46 -1.72 -13.43 -7.54
CA ASN A 46 -1.68 -12.14 -8.25
C ASN A 46 -2.51 -12.13 -9.54
N LEU A 47 -2.61 -13.26 -10.25
CA LEU A 47 -3.46 -13.39 -11.43
C LEU A 47 -4.94 -13.16 -11.09
N ILE A 48 -5.44 -13.83 -10.04
CA ILE A 48 -6.83 -13.65 -9.62
C ILE A 48 -7.05 -12.22 -9.11
N ARG A 49 -6.13 -11.66 -8.32
CA ARG A 49 -6.24 -10.27 -7.84
C ARG A 49 -6.39 -9.28 -8.98
N ALA A 50 -5.47 -9.33 -9.95
CA ALA A 50 -5.47 -8.44 -11.09
C ALA A 50 -6.76 -8.61 -11.92
N SER A 51 -7.16 -9.86 -12.18
CA SER A 51 -8.33 -10.18 -12.99
C SER A 51 -9.64 -9.73 -12.34
N VAL A 52 -9.83 -10.00 -11.05
CA VAL A 52 -11.02 -9.59 -10.31
C VAL A 52 -11.09 -8.08 -10.19
N PHE A 53 -9.96 -7.43 -9.86
CA PHE A 53 -9.94 -5.97 -9.73
C PHE A 53 -10.24 -5.27 -11.06
N LEU A 54 -9.61 -5.72 -12.15
CA LEU A 54 -9.88 -5.21 -13.49
C LEU A 54 -11.35 -5.43 -13.87
N GLY A 55 -11.91 -6.61 -13.59
CA GLY A 55 -13.32 -6.93 -13.83
C GLY A 55 -14.27 -5.98 -13.08
N CYS A 56 -14.04 -5.76 -11.78
CA CYS A 56 -14.81 -4.81 -10.98
C CYS A 56 -14.76 -3.39 -11.58
N LEU A 57 -13.59 -2.96 -12.05
CA LEU A 57 -13.42 -1.61 -12.59
C LEU A 57 -14.06 -1.46 -13.98
N ILE A 58 -13.98 -2.49 -14.84
CA ILE A 58 -14.68 -2.50 -16.14
C ILE A 58 -16.18 -2.38 -15.92
N VAL A 59 -16.75 -3.15 -15.00
CA VAL A 59 -18.18 -3.08 -14.66
C VAL A 59 -18.54 -1.69 -14.14
N ALA A 60 -17.75 -1.13 -13.22
CA ALA A 60 -17.98 0.22 -12.71
C ALA A 60 -17.94 1.31 -13.80
N VAL A 61 -16.98 1.21 -14.74
CA VAL A 61 -16.87 2.15 -15.86
C VAL A 61 -18.05 1.99 -16.82
N TRP A 62 -18.44 0.76 -17.14
CA TRP A 62 -19.56 0.47 -18.04
C TRP A 62 -20.88 1.02 -17.48
N LEU A 63 -21.16 0.77 -16.20
CA LEU A 63 -22.34 1.30 -15.51
C LEU A 63 -22.34 2.83 -15.40
N SER A 64 -21.16 3.46 -15.35
CA SER A 64 -21.04 4.92 -15.29
C SER A 64 -21.30 5.63 -16.62
N GLY A 65 -21.48 4.90 -17.73
CA GLY A 65 -21.74 5.48 -19.06
C GLY A 65 -20.64 6.40 -19.59
N SER A 66 -19.44 6.33 -19.01
CA SER A 66 -18.37 7.29 -19.29
C SER A 66 -17.71 6.99 -20.63
N GLN A 67 -17.79 7.93 -21.58
CA GLN A 67 -17.02 7.85 -22.81
C GLN A 67 -15.56 8.22 -22.54
N VAL A 68 -14.66 7.26 -22.73
CA VAL A 68 -13.24 7.40 -22.42
C VAL A 68 -12.51 7.88 -23.68
N SER A 69 -12.34 9.19 -23.82
CA SER A 69 -11.48 9.78 -24.86
C SER A 69 -10.19 10.30 -24.21
N ILE A 70 -9.05 9.68 -24.55
CA ILE A 70 -7.76 9.99 -23.93
C ILE A 70 -6.67 10.13 -24.99
N LYS A 71 -5.76 11.09 -24.75
CA LYS A 71 -4.55 11.26 -25.54
C LYS A 71 -3.61 10.07 -25.33
N ARG A 72 -3.03 9.54 -26.42
CA ARG A 72 -2.09 8.39 -26.36
C ARG A 72 -0.97 8.56 -25.32
N ALA A 73 -0.41 9.77 -25.19
CA ALA A 73 0.63 10.08 -24.21
C ALA A 73 0.22 9.78 -22.75
N GLU A 74 -1.04 10.05 -22.40
CA GLU A 74 -1.55 9.80 -21.04
C GLU A 74 -1.84 8.31 -20.81
N ILE A 75 -2.22 7.58 -21.87
CA ILE A 75 -2.33 6.11 -21.81
C ILE A 75 -0.97 5.50 -21.46
N TYR A 76 0.11 5.89 -22.17
CA TYR A 76 1.45 5.38 -21.88
C TYR A 76 1.90 5.64 -20.45
N ARG A 77 1.58 6.82 -19.89
CA ARG A 77 1.87 7.12 -18.48
C ARG A 77 1.10 6.20 -17.53
N CYS A 78 -0.18 5.98 -17.77
CA CYS A 78 -0.98 5.07 -16.96
C CYS A 78 -0.47 3.62 -17.05
N LEU A 79 0.00 3.19 -18.23
CA LEU A 79 0.62 1.87 -18.38
C LEU A 79 1.91 1.74 -17.56
N ILE A 80 2.77 2.77 -17.58
CA ILE A 80 4.00 2.79 -16.75
C ILE A 80 3.65 2.73 -15.25
N LEU A 81 2.63 3.48 -14.80
CA LEU A 81 2.12 3.36 -13.43
C LEU A 81 1.63 1.94 -13.13
N GLY A 82 0.97 1.28 -14.08
CA GLY A 82 0.57 -0.12 -13.94
C GLY A 82 1.75 -1.07 -13.79
N VAL A 83 2.88 -0.83 -14.46
CA VAL A 83 4.10 -1.62 -14.26
C VAL A 83 4.67 -1.42 -12.85
N LEU A 84 4.68 -0.20 -12.32
CA LEU A 84 5.10 0.09 -10.95
C LEU A 84 4.20 -0.58 -9.91
N LEU A 85 2.87 -0.52 -10.13
CA LEU A 85 1.89 -1.22 -9.29
C LEU A 85 2.08 -2.74 -9.35
N CYS A 86 2.35 -3.30 -10.52
CA CYS A 86 2.66 -4.71 -10.67
C CYS A 86 3.93 -5.10 -9.91
N ALA A 87 4.99 -4.29 -10.04
CA ALA A 87 6.25 -4.53 -9.35
C ALA A 87 6.08 -4.50 -7.83
N GLU A 88 5.43 -3.47 -7.29
CA GLU A 88 5.11 -3.36 -5.87
C GLU A 88 4.31 -4.57 -5.36
N MET A 89 3.22 -4.92 -6.04
CA MET A 89 2.36 -6.05 -5.68
C MET A 89 3.12 -7.38 -5.63
N TYR A 90 4.00 -7.64 -6.60
CA TYR A 90 4.83 -8.86 -6.61
C TYR A 90 5.91 -8.84 -5.53
N LEU A 91 6.64 -7.73 -5.39
CA LEU A 91 7.77 -7.62 -4.48
C LEU A 91 7.33 -7.70 -3.02
N LEU A 92 6.23 -7.04 -2.65
CA LEU A 92 5.68 -7.11 -1.30
C LEU A 92 5.24 -8.54 -0.96
N LEU A 93 4.49 -9.19 -1.86
CA LEU A 93 4.04 -10.55 -1.61
C LEU A 93 5.16 -11.61 -1.74
N ALA A 94 6.22 -11.33 -2.47
CA ALA A 94 7.42 -12.16 -2.46
C ALA A 94 8.16 -12.02 -1.12
N SER A 95 8.22 -10.82 -0.52
CA SER A 95 8.91 -10.60 0.75
C SER A 95 8.35 -11.46 1.89
N ILE A 96 7.03 -11.66 1.94
CA ILE A 96 6.37 -12.46 2.99
C ILE A 96 6.63 -13.98 2.88
N LEU A 97 7.29 -14.42 1.81
CA LEU A 97 7.83 -15.79 1.71
C LEU A 97 9.10 -15.97 2.55
N PHE A 98 9.81 -14.88 2.84
CA PHE A 98 11.11 -14.89 3.51
C PHE A 98 11.09 -14.30 4.92
N ILE A 99 10.16 -13.37 5.19
CA ILE A 99 10.04 -12.69 6.49
C ILE A 99 8.59 -12.68 6.99
N PRO A 100 8.37 -12.58 8.32
CA PRO A 100 7.03 -12.41 8.90
C PRO A 100 6.26 -11.26 8.26
N VAL A 101 4.94 -11.42 8.13
CA VAL A 101 4.05 -10.45 7.45
C VAL A 101 4.12 -9.07 8.10
N ALA A 102 4.18 -9.04 9.44
CA ALA A 102 4.30 -7.80 10.18
C ALA A 102 5.59 -7.02 9.86
N LEU A 103 6.73 -7.72 9.71
CA LEU A 103 8.00 -7.09 9.36
C LEU A 103 8.01 -6.62 7.90
N ALA A 104 7.47 -7.42 6.98
CA ALA A 104 7.32 -7.02 5.58
C ALA A 104 6.52 -5.73 5.43
N ILE A 105 5.37 -5.65 6.11
CA ILE A 105 4.52 -4.45 6.09
C ILE A 105 5.22 -3.28 6.78
N LEU A 106 5.92 -3.49 7.90
CA LEU A 106 6.66 -2.43 8.57
C LEU A 106 7.74 -1.81 7.67
N VAL A 107 8.51 -2.66 6.96
CA VAL A 107 9.53 -2.21 5.98
C VAL A 107 8.86 -1.52 4.80
N PHE A 108 7.76 -2.07 4.30
CA PHE A 108 7.01 -1.50 3.18
C PHE A 108 6.51 -0.07 3.48
N TYR A 109 6.02 0.17 4.70
CA TYR A 109 5.58 1.48 5.19
C TYR A 109 6.71 2.49 5.45
N THR A 110 7.91 2.25 4.92
CA THR A 110 8.92 3.28 4.74
C THR A 110 8.65 4.18 3.53
N TYR A 111 7.76 3.79 2.60
CA TYR A 111 7.38 4.60 1.44
C TYR A 111 6.91 6.04 1.79
N PRO A 112 6.18 6.33 2.89
CA PRO A 112 5.77 7.69 3.24
C PRO A 112 6.97 8.57 3.59
N ILE A 113 8.04 7.99 4.16
CA ILE A 113 9.30 8.70 4.42
C ILE A 113 9.95 9.11 3.09
N MET A 114 9.95 8.20 2.10
CA MET A 114 10.50 8.48 0.76
C MET A 114 9.73 9.61 0.07
N ILE A 115 8.40 9.61 0.18
CA ILE A 115 7.53 10.70 -0.33
C ILE A 115 7.83 12.03 0.37
N ALA A 116 7.94 12.02 1.71
CA ALA A 116 8.25 13.22 2.48
C ALA A 116 9.62 13.83 2.11
N LEU A 117 10.64 13.00 1.93
CA LEU A 117 11.96 13.43 1.47
C LEU A 117 11.94 14.00 0.05
N TRP A 118 11.19 13.36 -0.85
CA TRP A 118 11.07 13.81 -2.24
C TRP A 118 10.37 15.16 -2.35
N THR A 119 9.26 15.34 -1.64
CA THR A 119 8.48 16.60 -1.64
C THR A 119 9.27 17.75 -1.04
N TRP A 120 10.04 17.49 0.03
CA TRP A 120 10.96 18.48 0.60
C TRP A 120 12.03 18.90 -0.41
N ARG A 121 12.73 17.93 -1.01
CA ARG A 121 13.78 18.21 -2.01
C ARG A 121 13.22 18.94 -3.24
N SER A 122 11.96 18.71 -3.59
CA SER A 122 11.27 19.35 -4.71
C SER A 122 10.77 20.76 -4.37
N GLY A 123 10.97 21.26 -3.14
CA GLY A 123 10.51 22.57 -2.69
C GLY A 123 8.99 22.67 -2.48
N GLN A 124 8.29 21.54 -2.40
CA GLN A 124 6.83 21.48 -2.25
C GLN A 124 6.40 21.46 -0.78
N SER A 125 7.33 21.29 0.17
CA SER A 125 7.05 21.29 1.60
C SER A 125 8.09 22.08 2.40
N ASP A 126 7.61 22.83 3.39
CA ASP A 126 8.43 23.56 4.37
C ASP A 126 8.96 22.60 5.43
N PHE A 127 9.86 21.71 5.00
CA PHE A 127 10.46 20.72 5.88
C PHE A 127 11.47 21.38 6.82
N SER A 128 11.25 21.24 8.12
CA SER A 128 12.20 21.67 9.15
C SER A 128 13.32 20.64 9.34
N TYR A 129 14.50 21.06 9.81
CA TYR A 129 15.56 20.15 10.30
C TYR A 129 15.04 19.17 11.36
N PHE A 130 13.96 19.52 12.06
CA PHE A 130 13.26 18.61 12.97
C PHE A 130 12.71 17.37 12.26
N GLY A 131 12.21 17.51 11.02
CA GLY A 131 11.69 16.39 10.22
C GLY A 131 12.77 15.35 9.89
N LEU A 132 14.03 15.77 9.69
CA LEU A 132 15.15 14.84 9.50
C LEU A 132 15.42 14.02 10.76
N GLY A 133 15.29 14.61 11.94
CA GLY A 133 15.40 13.90 13.22
C GLY A 133 14.30 12.83 13.38
N VAL A 134 13.06 13.16 12.99
CA VAL A 134 11.95 12.20 13.03
C VAL A 134 12.13 11.06 12.03
N ILE A 135 12.69 11.34 10.84
CA ILE A 135 13.07 10.30 9.87
C ILE A 135 14.13 9.37 10.46
N ALA A 136 15.18 9.93 11.07
CA ALA A 136 16.22 9.13 11.71
C ALA A 136 15.64 8.22 12.81
N LEU A 137 14.71 8.75 13.61
CA LEU A 137 13.99 7.98 14.64
C LEU A 137 13.17 6.83 14.03
N ALA A 138 12.47 7.08 12.92
CA ALA A 138 11.69 6.05 12.22
C ALA A 138 12.57 4.90 11.72
N PHE A 139 13.72 5.22 11.11
CA PHE A 139 14.71 4.23 10.69
C PHE A 139 15.36 3.51 11.86
N MET A 140 15.61 4.19 12.98
CA MET A 140 16.15 3.56 14.18
C MET A 140 15.18 2.53 14.76
N GLY A 141 13.89 2.88 14.86
CA GLY A 141 12.83 1.92 15.24
C GLY A 141 12.78 0.72 14.29
N LEU A 142 12.96 0.95 12.98
CA LEU A 142 12.91 -0.11 11.98
C LEU A 142 14.09 -1.05 12.14
N ILE A 143 15.29 -0.50 12.38
CA ILE A 143 16.49 -1.30 12.67
C ILE A 143 16.27 -2.12 13.94
N ILE A 144 15.75 -1.53 15.02
CA ILE A 144 15.44 -2.25 16.27
C ILE A 144 14.46 -3.40 16.02
N ALA A 145 13.44 -3.17 15.19
CA ALA A 145 12.47 -4.20 14.83
C ALA A 145 13.15 -5.35 14.06
N LEU A 146 13.98 -5.01 13.08
CA LEU A 146 14.70 -5.97 12.24
C LEU A 146 15.89 -6.65 12.93
N THR A 147 16.40 -6.13 14.04
CA THR A 147 17.42 -6.78 14.90
C THR A 147 16.82 -7.60 16.03
N GLY A 148 15.51 -7.45 16.30
CA GLY A 148 14.84 -8.11 17.43
C GLY A 148 14.47 -9.58 17.18
N SER A 149 14.48 -10.01 15.93
CA SER A 149 14.76 -11.40 15.60
C SER A 149 16.26 -11.51 15.42
N ASP A 150 16.86 -12.68 15.65
CA ASP A 150 18.23 -12.95 15.19
C ASP A 150 18.39 -12.78 13.64
N SER A 151 17.37 -12.28 12.92
CA SER A 151 17.21 -12.02 11.48
C SER A 151 18.34 -11.29 10.77
N LEU A 152 19.04 -10.36 11.41
CA LEU A 152 20.21 -9.74 10.77
C LEU A 152 21.44 -10.68 10.75
N LEU A 153 21.46 -11.64 11.68
CA LEU A 153 22.35 -12.81 11.71
C LEU A 153 21.74 -14.05 11.02
N ALA A 154 20.42 -14.08 10.82
CA ALA A 154 19.70 -15.21 10.26
C ALA A 154 19.64 -15.14 8.73
N GLY A 155 20.62 -15.79 8.09
CA GLY A 155 20.53 -16.25 6.70
C GLY A 155 20.46 -15.18 5.61
N TRP A 156 20.78 -15.59 4.38
CA TRP A 156 20.69 -14.75 3.20
C TRP A 156 19.22 -14.42 2.84
N ASP A 157 18.30 -15.33 3.19
CA ASP A 157 16.88 -15.28 2.87
C ASP A 157 16.16 -14.10 3.54
N VAL A 158 16.42 -13.84 4.82
CA VAL A 158 15.78 -12.73 5.54
C VAL A 158 16.19 -11.38 4.97
N ARG A 159 17.47 -11.23 4.63
CA ARG A 159 18.00 -10.02 3.98
C ARG A 159 17.37 -9.82 2.61
N TYR A 160 17.15 -10.91 1.87
CA TYR A 160 16.45 -10.89 0.60
C TYR A 160 14.99 -10.44 0.76
N GLY A 161 14.26 -10.97 1.75
CA GLY A 161 12.90 -10.51 2.08
C GLY A 161 12.81 -9.03 2.42
N ILE A 162 13.72 -8.52 3.25
CA ILE A 162 13.79 -7.09 3.59
C ILE A 162 14.06 -6.25 2.33
N ALA A 163 15.01 -6.67 1.48
CA ALA A 163 15.30 -5.99 0.23
C ALA A 163 14.08 -5.94 -0.70
N LEU A 164 13.35 -7.05 -0.85
CA LEU A 164 12.13 -7.09 -1.64
C LEU A 164 11.06 -6.11 -1.11
N ALA A 165 10.84 -6.08 0.21
CA ALA A 165 9.90 -5.14 0.83
C ALA A 165 10.32 -3.68 0.66
N LEU A 166 11.62 -3.37 0.74
CA LEU A 166 12.15 -2.02 0.47
C LEU A 166 11.99 -1.61 -1.00
N ILE A 167 12.27 -2.50 -1.95
CA ILE A 167 12.07 -2.21 -3.38
C ILE A 167 10.57 -2.02 -3.66
N ALA A 168 9.70 -2.81 -3.03
CA ALA A 168 8.26 -2.60 -3.10
C ALA A 168 7.85 -1.21 -2.59
N ALA A 169 8.42 -0.76 -1.45
CA ALA A 169 8.20 0.58 -0.92
C ALA A 169 8.63 1.69 -1.90
N ILE A 170 9.78 1.51 -2.58
CA ILE A 170 10.26 2.45 -3.61
C ILE A 170 9.30 2.48 -4.80
N CYS A 171 8.83 1.32 -5.26
CA CYS A 171 7.84 1.21 -6.33
C CYS A 171 6.53 1.92 -5.95
N LEU A 172 6.05 1.74 -4.71
CA LEU A 172 4.86 2.43 -4.22
C LEU A 172 5.05 3.94 -4.13
N ALA A 173 6.18 4.40 -3.59
CA ALA A 173 6.48 5.83 -3.49
C ALA A 173 6.52 6.48 -4.88
N ALA A 174 7.23 5.85 -5.83
CA ALA A 174 7.27 6.31 -7.22
C ALA A 174 5.89 6.28 -7.87
N LEU A 175 5.10 5.22 -7.64
CA LEU A 175 3.74 5.09 -8.14
C LEU A 175 2.87 6.25 -7.67
N LEU A 176 2.86 6.56 -6.37
CA LEU A 176 2.02 7.61 -5.81
C LEU A 176 2.45 9.01 -6.30
N LEU A 177 3.75 9.31 -6.28
CA LEU A 177 4.30 10.59 -6.75
C LEU A 177 4.02 10.84 -8.24
N LEU A 178 4.11 9.80 -9.08
CA LEU A 178 3.83 9.92 -10.50
C LEU A 178 2.33 9.94 -10.79
N SER A 179 1.52 9.22 -10.00
CA SER A 179 0.06 9.20 -10.13
C SER A 179 -0.55 10.59 -9.88
N GLU A 180 -0.03 11.34 -8.91
CA GLU A 180 -0.50 12.70 -8.61
C GLU A 180 -0.49 13.60 -9.86
N ARG A 181 0.61 13.59 -10.63
CA ARG A 181 0.75 14.36 -11.88
C ARG A 181 -0.19 13.91 -13.00
N VAL A 182 -0.58 12.64 -13.00
CA VAL A 182 -1.52 12.08 -13.98
C VAL A 182 -2.95 12.41 -13.58
N LEU A 183 -3.26 12.38 -12.28
CA LEU A 183 -4.58 12.72 -11.72
C LEU A 183 -4.95 14.20 -11.94
N GLU A 184 -3.97 15.11 -12.06
CA GLU A 184 -4.21 16.50 -12.49
C GLU A 184 -4.84 16.59 -13.90
N ARG A 185 -4.68 15.56 -14.72
CA ARG A 185 -5.05 15.56 -16.15
C ARG A 185 -6.18 14.58 -16.48
N LEU A 186 -6.33 13.52 -15.68
CA LEU A 186 -7.31 12.46 -15.92
C LEU A 186 -8.10 12.10 -14.65
N PRO A 187 -9.38 11.73 -14.80
CA PRO A 187 -10.15 11.13 -13.73
C PRO A 187 -9.48 9.87 -13.17
N ALA A 188 -9.47 9.71 -11.85
CA ALA A 188 -8.86 8.55 -11.16
C ALA A 188 -9.35 7.19 -11.70
N LYS A 189 -10.66 7.07 -11.97
CA LYS A 189 -11.26 5.84 -12.53
C LYS A 189 -10.60 5.41 -13.85
N ILE A 190 -10.24 6.39 -14.68
CA ILE A 190 -9.65 6.16 -15.99
C ILE A 190 -8.18 5.76 -15.82
N MET A 191 -7.44 6.50 -15.00
CA MET A 191 -6.05 6.18 -14.68
C MET A 191 -5.92 4.73 -14.15
N MET A 192 -6.75 4.35 -13.17
CA MET A 192 -6.78 3.01 -12.60
C MET A 192 -7.11 1.93 -13.64
N LEU A 193 -7.99 2.22 -14.62
CA LEU A 193 -8.36 1.27 -15.67
C LEU A 193 -7.14 0.90 -16.52
N TYR A 194 -6.42 1.90 -17.03
CA TYR A 194 -5.23 1.65 -17.84
C TYR A 194 -4.07 1.07 -17.02
N MET A 195 -3.93 1.46 -15.76
CA MET A 195 -2.97 0.82 -14.85
C MET A 195 -3.27 -0.68 -14.69
N LEU A 196 -4.52 -1.05 -14.37
CA LEU A 196 -4.90 -2.45 -14.17
C LEU A 196 -4.87 -3.27 -15.46
N LEU A 197 -5.11 -2.65 -16.61
CA LEU A 197 -4.87 -3.31 -17.91
C LEU A 197 -3.40 -3.71 -18.05
N SER A 198 -2.46 -2.81 -17.73
CA SER A 198 -1.03 -3.13 -17.76
C SER A 198 -0.66 -4.20 -16.74
N VAL A 199 -1.17 -4.10 -15.50
CA VAL A 199 -0.93 -5.10 -14.45
C VAL A 199 -1.41 -6.47 -14.91
N THR A 200 -2.65 -6.56 -15.37
CA THR A 200 -3.27 -7.82 -15.81
C THR A 200 -2.54 -8.40 -17.02
N ALA A 201 -2.07 -7.56 -17.95
CA ALA A 201 -1.27 -8.02 -19.08
C ALA A 201 0.08 -8.62 -18.63
N VAL A 202 0.81 -7.94 -17.74
CA VAL A 202 2.10 -8.43 -17.22
C VAL A 202 1.91 -9.70 -16.39
N VAL A 203 0.99 -9.68 -15.42
CA VAL A 203 0.67 -10.83 -14.57
C VAL A 203 0.19 -12.01 -15.41
N GLY A 204 -0.70 -11.77 -16.37
CA GLY A 204 -1.23 -12.77 -17.28
C GLY A 204 -0.14 -13.39 -18.14
N PHE A 205 0.77 -12.58 -18.68
CA PHE A 205 1.92 -13.08 -19.45
C PHE A 205 2.82 -13.98 -18.60
N VAL A 206 3.21 -13.54 -17.40
CA VAL A 206 4.04 -14.34 -16.48
C VAL A 206 3.32 -15.66 -16.11
N SER A 207 2.04 -15.58 -15.80
CA SER A 207 1.24 -16.71 -15.32
C SER A 207 0.90 -17.74 -16.39
N LEU A 208 0.82 -17.33 -17.65
CA LEU A 208 0.48 -18.22 -18.77
C LEU A 208 1.71 -18.82 -19.46
N PHE A 209 2.85 -18.12 -19.44
CA PHE A 209 4.01 -18.50 -20.26
C PHE A 209 5.30 -18.76 -19.49
N ILE A 210 5.42 -18.31 -18.23
CA ILE A 210 6.69 -18.36 -17.50
C ILE A 210 6.63 -19.35 -16.33
N VAL A 211 5.53 -19.37 -15.57
CA VAL A 211 5.45 -20.12 -14.31
C VAL A 211 4.17 -20.95 -14.25
N GLU A 212 4.30 -22.19 -13.76
CA GLU A 212 3.14 -23.03 -13.45
C GLU A 212 2.35 -22.49 -12.26
N LEU A 213 1.02 -22.50 -12.37
CA LEU A 213 0.13 -21.99 -11.33
C LEU A 213 -0.24 -23.09 -10.35
N THR A 214 0.05 -22.87 -9.07
CA THR A 214 -0.39 -23.76 -7.99
C THR A 214 -1.55 -23.13 -7.23
N TRP A 215 -2.57 -23.93 -6.98
CA TRP A 215 -3.83 -23.54 -6.36
C TRP A 215 -3.95 -24.15 -4.96
N PRO A 216 -4.80 -23.58 -4.08
CA PRO A 216 -4.97 -24.12 -2.76
C PRO A 216 -5.55 -25.55 -2.79
N THR A 217 -5.02 -26.41 -1.92
CA THR A 217 -5.44 -27.83 -1.81
C THR A 217 -6.59 -28.04 -0.83
N SER A 218 -6.93 -27.04 -0.02
CA SER A 218 -7.92 -27.13 1.04
C SER A 218 -9.01 -26.05 0.93
N PRO A 219 -10.23 -26.28 1.48
CA PRO A 219 -11.27 -25.25 1.55
C PRO A 219 -10.82 -23.99 2.29
N VAL A 220 -10.01 -24.14 3.33
CA VAL A 220 -9.44 -23.01 4.09
C VAL A 220 -8.51 -22.18 3.21
N GLY A 221 -7.69 -22.83 2.37
CA GLY A 221 -6.83 -22.15 1.41
C GLY A 221 -7.63 -21.37 0.36
N TRP A 222 -8.75 -21.91 -0.13
CA TRP A 222 -9.66 -21.19 -1.03
C TRP A 222 -10.33 -20.00 -0.35
N LEU A 223 -10.80 -20.15 0.89
CA LEU A 223 -11.35 -19.03 1.66
C LEU A 223 -10.30 -17.93 1.89
N ALA A 224 -9.06 -18.29 2.22
CA ALA A 224 -7.96 -17.35 2.37
C ALA A 224 -7.65 -16.62 1.04
N LEU A 225 -7.58 -17.35 -0.07
CA LEU A 225 -7.34 -16.80 -1.40
C LEU A 225 -8.44 -15.80 -1.79
N CYS A 226 -9.71 -16.22 -1.76
CA CYS A 226 -10.85 -15.37 -2.09
C CYS A 226 -10.97 -14.17 -1.15
N GLY A 227 -10.79 -14.38 0.16
CA GLY A 227 -10.79 -13.32 1.16
C GLY A 227 -9.69 -12.29 0.88
N SER A 228 -8.47 -12.75 0.55
CA SER A 228 -7.35 -11.87 0.22
C SER A 228 -7.65 -10.99 -1.02
N VAL A 229 -8.31 -11.56 -2.05
CA VAL A 229 -8.66 -10.85 -3.28
C VAL A 229 -9.70 -9.78 -3.01
N VAL A 230 -10.79 -10.14 -2.30
CA VAL A 230 -11.86 -9.20 -1.96
C VAL A 230 -11.33 -8.05 -1.10
N LEU A 231 -10.50 -8.36 -0.11
CA LEU A 231 -9.90 -7.35 0.77
C LEU A 231 -8.91 -6.46 0.03
N TYR A 232 -8.14 -6.98 -0.93
CA TYR A 232 -7.23 -6.18 -1.75
C TYR A 232 -7.99 -5.15 -2.61
N VAL A 233 -9.06 -5.58 -3.30
CA VAL A 233 -9.91 -4.68 -4.09
C VAL A 233 -10.57 -3.64 -3.18
N THR A 234 -11.11 -4.07 -2.06
CA THR A 234 -11.77 -3.19 -1.07
C THR A 234 -10.78 -2.17 -0.49
N ALA A 235 -9.60 -2.61 -0.08
CA ALA A 235 -8.56 -1.74 0.46
C ALA A 235 -8.18 -0.65 -0.54
N THR A 236 -7.94 -1.03 -1.80
CA THR A 236 -7.51 -0.09 -2.83
C THR A 236 -8.61 0.93 -3.16
N LEU A 237 -9.86 0.49 -3.30
CA LEU A 237 -10.98 1.40 -3.55
C LEU A 237 -11.21 2.38 -2.38
N LEU A 238 -11.14 1.89 -1.14
CA LEU A 238 -11.26 2.72 0.06
C LEU A 238 -10.09 3.69 0.21
N LEU A 239 -8.87 3.30 -0.19
CA LEU A 239 -7.70 4.17 -0.18
C LEU A 239 -7.92 5.38 -1.08
N PHE A 240 -8.27 5.13 -2.35
CA PHE A 240 -8.57 6.23 -3.28
C PHE A 240 -9.77 7.05 -2.85
N LYS A 241 -10.79 6.43 -2.25
CA LYS A 241 -11.95 7.16 -1.70
C LYS A 241 -11.56 8.05 -0.51
N ALA A 242 -10.64 7.60 0.34
CA ALA A 242 -10.12 8.40 1.44
C ALA A 242 -9.32 9.59 0.91
N VAL A 243 -8.47 9.37 -0.11
CA VAL A 243 -7.73 10.46 -0.77
C VAL A 243 -8.68 11.51 -1.33
N ASP A 244 -9.78 11.11 -1.95
CA ASP A 244 -10.84 12.01 -2.47
C ASP A 244 -11.57 12.81 -1.36
N LEU A 245 -11.77 12.21 -0.18
CA LEU A 245 -12.53 12.82 0.91
C LEU A 245 -11.71 13.69 1.86
N VAL A 246 -10.48 13.28 2.20
CA VAL A 246 -9.62 13.94 3.21
C VAL A 246 -8.23 14.31 2.70
N GLY A 247 -7.91 14.01 1.44
CA GLY A 247 -6.61 14.28 0.84
C GLY A 247 -5.57 13.18 1.09
N SER A 248 -4.51 13.19 0.29
CA SER A 248 -3.43 12.18 0.32
C SER A 248 -2.70 12.15 1.66
N LEU A 249 -2.40 13.31 2.24
CA LEU A 249 -1.65 13.41 3.49
C LEU A 249 -2.43 12.84 4.69
N GLN A 250 -3.69 13.25 4.86
CA GLN A 250 -4.51 12.75 5.97
C GLN A 250 -4.78 11.25 5.82
N THR A 251 -4.98 10.79 4.58
CA THR A 251 -5.09 9.36 4.28
C THR A 251 -3.83 8.61 4.68
N ALA A 252 -2.64 9.10 4.29
CA ALA A 252 -1.36 8.48 4.64
C ALA A 252 -1.11 8.42 6.16
N ILE A 253 -1.50 9.45 6.92
CA ILE A 253 -1.40 9.45 8.39
C ILE A 253 -2.20 8.29 9.00
N ILE A 254 -3.44 8.10 8.53
CA ILE A 254 -4.34 7.07 9.05
C ILE A 254 -3.91 5.69 8.54
N ASP A 255 -3.49 5.61 7.27
CA ASP A 255 -3.05 4.38 6.64
C ASP A 255 -1.76 3.83 7.27
N ASN A 256 -0.94 4.70 7.87
CA ASN A 256 0.22 4.31 8.68
C ASN A 256 -0.14 3.49 9.95
N THR A 257 -1.44 3.24 10.22
CA THR A 257 -1.86 2.24 11.21
C THR A 257 -1.75 0.80 10.69
N ALA A 258 -1.57 0.58 9.39
CA ALA A 258 -1.49 -0.75 8.78
C ALA A 258 -0.42 -1.67 9.40
N PRO A 259 0.81 -1.24 9.76
CA PRO A 259 1.76 -2.09 10.44
C PRO A 259 1.23 -2.63 11.79
N VAL A 260 0.41 -1.85 12.51
CA VAL A 260 -0.22 -2.29 13.75
C VAL A 260 -1.22 -3.41 13.48
N TRP A 261 -2.07 -3.24 12.47
CA TRP A 261 -3.01 -4.29 12.05
C TRP A 261 -2.27 -5.54 11.55
N ALA A 262 -1.16 -5.37 10.84
CA ALA A 262 -0.33 -6.48 10.37
C ALA A 262 0.27 -7.30 11.51
N MET A 263 0.69 -6.64 12.60
CA MET A 263 1.15 -7.33 13.82
C MET A 263 0.02 -8.14 14.46
N ILE A 264 -1.16 -7.52 14.66
CA ILE A 264 -2.32 -8.18 15.27
C ILE A 264 -2.75 -9.40 14.43
N LEU A 265 -2.89 -9.22 13.12
CA LEU A 265 -3.31 -10.28 12.20
C LEU A 265 -2.23 -11.34 12.01
N GLY A 266 -0.95 -10.96 12.07
CA GLY A 266 0.17 -11.91 12.08
C GLY A 266 0.07 -12.89 13.25
N VAL A 267 -0.26 -12.40 14.46
CA VAL A 267 -0.46 -13.27 15.63
C VAL A 267 -1.74 -14.10 15.49
N ILE A 268 -2.88 -13.48 15.18
CA ILE A 268 -4.19 -14.15 15.20
C ILE A 268 -4.37 -15.15 14.06
N VAL A 269 -3.98 -14.77 12.84
CA VAL A 269 -4.26 -15.54 11.62
C VAL A 269 -3.12 -16.51 11.31
N LEU A 270 -1.87 -16.08 11.54
CA LEU A 270 -0.68 -16.82 11.11
C LEU A 270 0.10 -17.43 12.28
N GLY A 271 -0.27 -17.15 13.52
CA GLY A 271 0.48 -17.60 14.70
C GLY A 271 1.89 -17.01 14.79
N GLN A 272 2.16 -15.89 14.10
CA GLN A 272 3.46 -15.23 14.06
C GLN A 272 3.66 -14.35 15.30
N TRP A 273 4.31 -14.90 16.31
CA TRP A 273 4.68 -14.16 17.51
C TRP A 273 5.91 -13.30 17.26
N LEU A 274 5.82 -12.03 17.67
CA LEU A 274 6.93 -11.09 17.62
C LEU A 274 7.61 -10.99 18.99
N THR A 275 8.92 -10.80 18.98
CA THR A 275 9.69 -10.55 20.21
C THR A 275 9.34 -9.17 20.79
N ALA A 276 9.56 -8.97 22.09
CA ALA A 276 9.35 -7.67 22.73
C ALA A 276 10.15 -6.56 22.03
N GLN A 277 11.37 -6.87 21.56
CA GLN A 277 12.20 -5.94 20.81
C GLN A 277 11.59 -5.57 19.45
N GLN A 278 11.03 -6.55 18.72
CA GLN A 278 10.31 -6.30 17.46
C GLN A 278 9.13 -5.35 17.65
N VAL A 279 8.31 -5.60 18.69
CA VAL A 279 7.15 -4.76 19.01
C VAL A 279 7.57 -3.35 19.39
N MET A 280 8.62 -3.20 20.21
CA MET A 280 9.15 -1.88 20.57
C MET A 280 9.66 -1.12 19.34
N GLY A 281 10.48 -1.74 18.50
CA GLY A 281 11.00 -1.12 17.28
C GLY A 281 9.89 -0.70 16.31
N ALA A 282 8.93 -1.61 16.06
CA ALA A 282 7.77 -1.32 15.22
C ALA A 282 6.94 -0.14 15.76
N SER A 283 6.73 -0.09 17.07
CA SER A 283 6.00 0.99 17.73
C SER A 283 6.71 2.34 17.55
N VAL A 284 8.03 2.38 17.74
CA VAL A 284 8.84 3.59 17.52
C VAL A 284 8.74 4.05 16.07
N THR A 285 8.85 3.13 15.09
CA THR A 285 8.72 3.47 13.66
C THR A 285 7.35 4.04 13.33
N VAL A 286 6.27 3.39 13.77
CA VAL A 286 4.90 3.85 13.48
C VAL A 286 4.67 5.24 14.06
N VAL A 287 5.06 5.47 15.32
CA VAL A 287 4.91 6.79 15.97
C VAL A 287 5.74 7.86 15.27
N ALA A 288 6.98 7.54 14.90
CA ALA A 288 7.83 8.48 14.18
C ALA A 288 7.26 8.84 12.80
N VAL A 289 6.77 7.86 12.03
CA VAL A 289 6.12 8.14 10.74
C VAL A 289 4.85 8.97 10.92
N MET A 290 4.01 8.68 11.92
CA MET A 290 2.84 9.50 12.24
C MET A 290 3.22 10.95 12.56
N LEU A 291 4.25 11.14 13.40
CA LEU A 291 4.75 12.46 13.75
C LEU A 291 5.30 13.20 12.52
N LEU A 292 6.04 12.51 11.65
CA LEU A 292 6.58 13.07 10.42
C LEU A 292 5.47 13.60 9.50
N GLN A 293 4.45 12.78 9.27
CA GLN A 293 3.32 13.15 8.43
C GLN A 293 2.50 14.30 9.04
N TRP A 294 2.45 14.39 10.37
CA TRP A 294 1.81 15.51 11.06
C TRP A 294 2.57 16.83 10.89
N ILE A 295 3.90 16.80 10.95
CA ILE A 295 4.76 17.97 10.75
C ILE A 295 4.78 18.41 9.28
N ALA A 296 4.73 17.45 8.35
CA ALA A 296 4.74 17.71 6.91
C ALA A 296 3.40 18.28 6.38
N ARG A 297 2.44 18.59 7.26
CA ARG A 297 1.19 19.24 6.88
C ARG A 297 1.47 20.61 6.24
N PRO A 298 1.03 20.83 4.99
CA PRO A 298 1.11 22.17 4.41
C PRO A 298 0.31 23.11 5.31
N LYS A 299 0.90 24.25 5.67
CA LYS A 299 0.16 25.30 6.37
C LYS A 299 -1.02 25.66 5.48
N THR A 300 -2.23 25.40 5.95
CA THR A 300 -3.43 25.99 5.36
C THR A 300 -3.17 27.48 5.22
N SER A 301 -3.26 28.00 3.99
CA SER A 301 -3.30 29.43 3.73
C SER A 301 -4.55 30.01 4.39
N VAL A 302 -4.48 30.23 5.69
CA VAL A 302 -5.40 31.09 6.42
C VAL A 302 -4.89 32.50 6.15
N GLY A 303 -5.62 33.24 5.31
CA GLY A 303 -5.42 34.67 5.08
C GLY A 303 -5.16 35.10 3.64
N ALA A 304 -6.12 34.84 2.75
CA ALA A 304 -6.35 35.69 1.57
C ALA A 304 -7.83 36.07 1.54
N ALA A 305 -8.26 36.78 2.58
CA ALA A 305 -9.44 37.61 2.60
C ALA A 305 -9.24 38.63 3.72
N ASP A 306 -9.20 39.89 3.28
CA ASP A 306 -9.18 41.16 4.01
C ASP A 306 -7.84 41.66 4.58
#